data_AF-A0A853IPN4-F1
#
_entry.id   AF-A0A853IPN4-F1
#
_cell.length_a   1.000
_cell.length_b   1.000
_cell.length_c   1.000
_cell.angle_alpha   90.00
_cell.angle_beta   90.00
_cell.angle_gamma   90.00
#
_symmetry.space_group_name_H-M   'P 1'
#
loop_
_entity.id
_entity.type
_entity.pdbx_description
1 polymer ?
#
loop_
_entity_poly.entity_id
_entity_poly.type
_entity_poly.pdbx_seq_one_letter_code
_entity_poly.pdbx_strand_id
1 'polypeptide(L)'
;MKSWLLKIGAVLAMAVSLTGCGYNDFQRLDEATKSAWSEVVNQYQRRADLIDNLVNTVKGEAQFEQDTLNQVINARARATSIQVTPETLNNPEAFRQFQAAQGELSSALSRLMVTVERYPDLKANKAFADLRVALEGTENRIAVARNRYIEAVQQYNVLARSFPTNLTGMVFGYKPKENFTVANEAAISTAPRVDFTTGPGPAASR
;
A
#
# COMPACT_ATOMS: atom_id res chain seq x y z
N MET A 1 -27.55 13.42 -54.73
CA MET A 1 -26.91 12.10 -54.52
C MET A 1 -25.51 12.22 -53.93
N LYS A 2 -24.57 12.95 -54.55
CA LYS A 2 -23.18 13.10 -54.06
C LYS A 2 -23.06 13.70 -52.63
N SER A 3 -23.88 14.70 -52.30
CA SER A 3 -23.89 15.33 -50.95
C SER A 3 -24.47 14.42 -49.85
N TRP A 4 -25.37 13.50 -50.20
CA TRP A 4 -25.93 12.52 -49.27
C TRP A 4 -24.89 11.46 -48.92
N LEU A 5 -24.18 10.94 -49.93
CA LEU A 5 -23.12 9.96 -49.74
C LEU A 5 -21.97 10.51 -48.88
N LEU A 6 -21.61 11.79 -49.04
CA LEU A 6 -20.63 12.47 -48.18
C LEU A 6 -21.09 12.57 -46.72
N LYS A 7 -22.36 12.89 -46.47
CA LYS A 7 -22.93 12.97 -45.11
C LYS A 7 -22.98 11.59 -44.45
N ILE A 8 -23.39 10.55 -45.17
CA ILE A 8 -23.37 9.16 -44.66
C ILE A 8 -21.94 8.72 -44.34
N GLY A 9 -20.98 9.00 -45.23
CA GLY A 9 -19.58 8.69 -45.01
C GLY A 9 -19.02 9.37 -43.76
N ALA A 10 -19.38 10.64 -43.52
CA ALA A 10 -18.97 11.36 -42.31
C ALA A 10 -19.61 10.79 -41.03
N VAL A 11 -20.89 10.42 -41.07
CA VAL A 11 -21.59 9.80 -39.91
C VAL A 11 -21.03 8.42 -39.61
N LEU A 12 -20.73 7.60 -40.62
CA LEU A 12 -20.09 6.30 -40.44
C LEU A 12 -18.65 6.43 -39.94
N ALA A 13 -17.88 7.37 -40.47
CA ALA A 13 -16.53 7.66 -39.96
C ALA A 13 -16.59 8.10 -38.49
N MET A 14 -17.57 8.94 -38.11
CA MET A 14 -17.77 9.37 -36.72
C MET A 14 -18.25 8.24 -35.81
N ALA A 15 -19.12 7.35 -36.29
CA ALA A 15 -19.58 6.17 -35.57
C ALA A 15 -18.44 5.16 -35.32
N VAL A 16 -17.57 4.94 -36.30
CA VAL A 16 -16.36 4.11 -36.15
C VAL A 16 -15.30 4.80 -35.29
N SER A 17 -15.24 6.14 -35.30
CA SER A 17 -14.36 6.90 -34.40
C SER A 17 -14.74 6.71 -32.93
N LEU A 18 -16.04 6.58 -32.63
CA LEU A 18 -16.56 6.42 -31.26
C LEU A 18 -16.18 5.08 -30.62
N THR A 19 -15.94 4.02 -31.40
CA THR A 19 -15.55 2.70 -30.85
C THR A 19 -14.08 2.64 -30.43
N GLY A 20 -13.22 3.52 -30.97
CA GLY A 20 -11.79 3.61 -30.65
C GLY A 20 -11.43 4.56 -29.50
N CYS A 21 -12.41 5.23 -28.89
CA CYS A 21 -12.17 6.22 -27.84
C CYS A 21 -11.84 5.61 -26.46
N GLY A 22 -11.93 4.29 -26.28
CA GLY A 22 -11.49 3.61 -25.06
C GLY A 22 -12.37 3.82 -23.82
N TYR A 23 -13.58 4.39 -23.95
CA TYR A 23 -14.47 4.63 -22.80
C TYR A 23 -14.75 3.35 -21.99
N ASN A 24 -15.10 2.25 -22.67
CA ASN A 24 -15.35 0.97 -22.00
C ASN A 24 -14.09 0.38 -21.38
N ASP A 25 -12.92 0.64 -21.96
CA ASP A 25 -11.64 0.23 -21.38
C ASP A 25 -11.35 1.01 -20.10
N PHE A 26 -11.67 2.32 -20.04
CA PHE A 26 -11.58 3.08 -18.79
C PHE A 26 -12.49 2.50 -17.72
N GLN A 27 -13.74 2.15 -18.04
CA GLN A 27 -14.66 1.56 -17.07
C GLN A 27 -14.13 0.21 -16.55
N ARG A 28 -13.65 -0.66 -17.44
CA ARG A 28 -13.09 -1.96 -17.08
C ARG A 28 -11.85 -1.82 -16.19
N LEU A 29 -10.93 -0.93 -16.55
CA LEU A 29 -9.69 -0.73 -15.80
C LEU A 29 -9.90 0.02 -14.49
N ASP A 30 -10.89 0.93 -14.42
CA ASP A 30 -11.29 1.59 -13.17
C ASP A 30 -11.84 0.56 -12.16
N GLU A 31 -12.72 -0.32 -12.62
CA GLU A 31 -13.27 -1.39 -11.77
C GLU A 31 -12.19 -2.39 -11.34
N ALA A 32 -11.28 -2.77 -12.26
CA ALA A 32 -10.14 -3.63 -11.92
C ALA A 32 -9.24 -2.97 -10.85
N THR A 33 -9.01 -1.65 -10.95
CA THR A 33 -8.21 -0.91 -9.97
C THR A 33 -8.91 -0.83 -8.61
N LYS A 34 -10.23 -0.58 -8.58
CA LYS A 34 -11.03 -0.59 -7.36
C LYS A 34 -11.06 -1.97 -6.70
N SER A 35 -11.21 -3.03 -7.48
CA SER A 35 -11.16 -4.40 -6.98
C SER A 35 -9.80 -4.74 -6.36
N ALA A 36 -8.70 -4.41 -7.04
CA ALA A 36 -7.36 -4.61 -6.51
C ALA A 36 -7.10 -3.78 -5.24
N TRP A 37 -7.65 -2.55 -5.17
CA TRP A 37 -7.58 -1.71 -3.98
C TRP A 37 -8.34 -2.32 -2.80
N SER A 38 -9.55 -2.84 -3.02
CA SER A 38 -10.32 -3.52 -1.98
C SER A 38 -9.55 -4.71 -1.39
N GLU A 39 -8.82 -5.46 -2.23
CA GLU A 39 -7.97 -6.54 -1.74
C GLU A 39 -6.83 -6.01 -0.84
N VAL A 40 -6.19 -4.90 -1.22
CA VAL A 40 -5.18 -4.24 -0.37
C VAL A 40 -5.77 -3.86 0.99
N VAL A 41 -6.95 -3.22 0.99
CA VAL A 41 -7.64 -2.81 2.22
C VAL A 41 -7.99 -4.00 3.11
N ASN A 42 -8.47 -5.09 2.51
CA ASN A 42 -8.79 -6.33 3.25
C ASN A 42 -7.56 -6.90 3.98
N GLN A 43 -6.39 -6.91 3.32
CA GLN A 43 -5.18 -7.41 3.96
C GLN A 43 -4.68 -6.48 5.08
N TYR A 44 -4.81 -5.16 4.91
CA TYR A 44 -4.49 -4.20 5.98
C TYR A 44 -5.46 -4.27 7.16
N GLN A 45 -6.76 -4.51 6.92
CA GLN A 45 -7.75 -4.74 7.96
C GLN A 45 -7.39 -6.00 8.77
N ARG A 46 -7.12 -7.11 8.07
CA ARG A 46 -6.69 -8.36 8.71
C ARG A 46 -5.45 -8.16 9.58
N ARG A 47 -4.48 -7.37 9.11
CA ARG A 47 -3.31 -7.01 9.90
C ARG A 47 -3.70 -6.29 11.18
N ALA A 48 -4.55 -5.27 11.10
CA ALA A 48 -5.01 -4.53 12.27
C ALA A 48 -5.74 -5.45 13.28
N ASP A 49 -6.53 -6.41 12.81
CA ASP A 49 -7.23 -7.37 13.67
C ASP A 49 -6.26 -8.34 14.37
N LEU A 50 -5.25 -8.85 13.65
CA LEU A 50 -4.20 -9.69 14.23
C LEU A 50 -3.36 -8.94 15.27
N ILE A 51 -3.09 -7.65 15.06
CA ILE A 51 -2.35 -6.82 16.02
C ILE A 51 -3.16 -6.61 17.30
N ASP A 52 -4.48 -6.50 17.23
CA ASP A 52 -5.31 -6.39 18.43
C ASP A 52 -5.16 -7.63 19.31
N ASN A 53 -5.23 -8.81 18.71
CA ASN A 53 -4.98 -10.08 19.38
C ASN A 53 -3.55 -10.21 19.91
N LEU A 54 -2.56 -9.70 19.17
CA LEU A 54 -1.16 -9.63 19.60
C LEU A 54 -1.02 -8.77 20.86
N VAL A 55 -1.59 -7.57 20.85
CA VAL A 55 -1.55 -6.65 22.00
C VAL A 55 -2.15 -7.32 23.23
N ASN A 56 -3.29 -7.99 23.10
CA ASN A 56 -3.92 -8.68 24.22
C ASN A 56 -3.07 -9.85 24.75
N THR A 57 -2.37 -10.56 23.87
CA THR A 57 -1.44 -11.63 24.26
C THR A 57 -0.24 -11.07 25.01
N VAL A 58 0.37 -9.99 24.53
CA VAL A 58 1.52 -9.35 25.16
C VAL A 58 1.15 -8.68 26.49
N LYS A 59 -0.06 -8.14 26.64
CA LYS A 59 -0.55 -7.59 27.92
C LYS A 59 -0.62 -8.64 29.04
N GLY A 60 -0.74 -9.92 28.71
CA GLY A 60 -0.69 -11.00 29.68
C GLY A 60 0.69 -11.16 30.35
N GLU A 61 1.74 -10.64 29.72
CA GLU A 61 3.11 -10.67 30.24
C GLU A 61 3.39 -9.44 31.11
N ALA A 62 3.27 -9.60 32.43
CA ALA A 62 3.39 -8.53 33.41
C ALA A 62 4.73 -7.76 33.38
N GLN A 63 5.79 -8.33 32.81
CA GLN A 63 7.13 -7.73 32.76
C GLN A 63 7.47 -7.06 31.41
N PHE A 64 6.55 -7.07 30.44
CA PHE A 64 6.83 -6.54 29.10
C PHE A 64 6.94 -5.00 29.07
N GLU A 65 7.81 -4.47 28.20
CA GLU A 65 8.02 -3.03 28.00
C GLU A 65 6.73 -2.31 27.54
N GLN A 66 6.08 -1.58 28.46
CA GLN A 66 4.82 -0.88 28.20
C GLN A 66 4.96 0.19 27.12
N ASP A 67 6.08 0.89 27.06
CA ASP A 67 6.32 1.94 26.05
C ASP A 67 6.32 1.36 24.64
N THR A 68 6.95 0.19 24.45
CA THR A 68 6.97 -0.52 23.17
C THR A 68 5.57 -0.99 22.77
N LEU A 69 4.80 -1.53 23.72
CA LEU A 69 3.43 -1.94 23.48
C LEU A 69 2.50 -0.76 23.16
N ASN A 70 2.64 0.36 23.87
CA ASN A 70 1.89 1.59 23.64
C ASN A 70 2.18 2.19 22.25
N GLN A 71 3.42 2.12 21.78
CA GLN A 71 3.76 2.53 20.41
C GLN A 71 2.99 1.72 19.36
N VAL A 72 2.85 0.40 19.55
CA VAL A 72 2.08 -0.47 18.65
C VAL A 72 0.59 -0.14 18.69
N ILE A 73 0.03 0.04 19.89
CA ILE A 73 -1.37 0.43 20.08
C ILE A 73 -1.66 1.76 19.36
N ASN A 74 -0.82 2.77 19.57
CA ASN A 74 -0.98 4.08 18.96
C ASN A 74 -0.82 4.03 17.44
N ALA A 75 0.16 3.29 16.93
CA ALA A 75 0.36 3.13 15.49
C ALA A 75 -0.82 2.39 14.84
N ARG A 76 -1.38 1.36 15.50
CA ARG A 76 -2.59 0.69 15.04
C ARG A 76 -3.77 1.66 14.99
N ALA A 77 -4.00 2.41 16.07
CA ALA A 77 -5.10 3.37 16.14
C ALA A 77 -5.01 4.41 15.01
N ARG A 78 -3.81 4.94 14.73
CA ARG A 78 -3.59 5.83 13.59
C ARG A 78 -3.89 5.14 12.25
N ALA A 79 -3.38 3.94 12.02
CA ALA A 79 -3.60 3.19 10.80
C ALA A 79 -5.08 2.86 10.53
N THR A 80 -5.87 2.57 11.58
CA THR A 80 -7.30 2.27 11.47
C THR A 80 -8.20 3.51 11.47
N SER A 81 -7.70 4.67 11.92
CA SER A 81 -8.45 5.93 11.91
C SER A 81 -8.62 6.53 10.51
N ILE A 82 -7.78 6.11 9.56
CA ILE A 82 -7.85 6.59 8.18
C ILE A 82 -9.02 5.89 7.50
N GLN A 83 -10.02 6.68 7.12
CA GLN A 83 -11.19 6.17 6.44
C GLN A 83 -10.85 5.86 4.99
N VAL A 84 -10.65 4.57 4.70
CA VAL A 84 -10.27 4.14 3.35
C VAL A 84 -11.52 3.87 2.52
N THR A 85 -11.76 4.75 1.56
CA THR A 85 -12.81 4.59 0.56
C THR A 85 -12.20 4.49 -0.85
N PRO A 86 -12.95 4.03 -1.88
CA PRO A 86 -12.47 4.04 -3.27
C PRO A 86 -12.03 5.43 -3.76
N GLU A 87 -12.57 6.51 -3.18
CA GLU A 87 -12.20 7.89 -3.49
C GLU A 87 -10.78 8.26 -3.03
N THR A 88 -10.22 7.51 -2.07
CA THR A 88 -8.80 7.63 -1.65
C THR A 88 -7.86 7.53 -2.85
N LEU A 89 -8.21 6.73 -3.85
CA LEU A 89 -7.42 6.52 -5.07
C LEU A 89 -7.29 7.76 -5.96
N ASN A 90 -8.21 8.71 -5.80
CA ASN A 90 -8.25 9.96 -6.55
C ASN A 90 -7.76 11.15 -5.71
N ASN A 91 -7.32 10.91 -4.47
CA ASN A 91 -6.82 11.93 -3.54
C ASN A 91 -5.38 11.59 -3.11
N PRO A 92 -4.37 12.27 -3.69
CA PRO A 92 -2.97 12.02 -3.40
C PRO A 92 -2.60 12.20 -1.93
N GLU A 93 -3.23 13.16 -1.24
CA GLU A 93 -2.96 13.42 0.16
C GLU A 93 -3.50 12.29 1.04
N ALA A 94 -4.74 11.85 0.81
CA ALA A 94 -5.32 10.72 1.53
C ALA A 94 -4.53 9.42 1.29
N PHE A 95 -4.09 9.17 0.05
CA PHE A 95 -3.28 8.01 -0.28
C PHE A 95 -1.90 8.04 0.41
N ARG A 96 -1.24 9.21 0.49
CA ARG A 96 0.01 9.39 1.24
C ARG A 96 -0.17 9.18 2.73
N GLN A 97 -1.22 9.75 3.32
CA GLN A 97 -1.53 9.58 4.75
C GLN A 97 -1.76 8.10 5.08
N PHE A 98 -2.52 7.40 4.24
CA PHE A 98 -2.71 5.96 4.37
C PHE A 98 -1.38 5.21 4.37
N GLN A 99 -0.53 5.44 3.36
CA GLN A 99 0.78 4.78 3.27
C GLN A 99 1.67 5.08 4.48
N ALA A 100 1.71 6.34 4.94
CA ALA A 100 2.50 6.76 6.08
C ALA A 100 2.07 6.03 7.36
N ALA A 101 0.76 6.00 7.66
CA ALA A 101 0.25 5.31 8.84
C ALA A 101 0.48 3.79 8.78
N GLN A 102 0.32 3.18 7.60
CA GLN A 102 0.64 1.75 7.44
C GLN A 102 2.13 1.46 7.62
N GLY A 103 3.02 2.38 7.21
CA GLY A 103 4.47 2.29 7.40
C GLY A 103 4.89 2.46 8.86
N GLU A 104 4.30 3.41 9.58
CA GLU A 104 4.51 3.57 11.02
C GLU A 104 4.12 2.30 11.80
N LEU A 105 3.00 1.68 11.43
CA LEU A 105 2.55 0.43 12.03
C LEU A 105 3.54 -0.71 11.79
N SER A 106 4.02 -0.89 10.55
CA SER A 106 5.08 -1.86 10.25
C SER A 106 6.34 -1.62 11.09
N SER A 107 6.76 -0.36 11.21
CA SER A 107 7.94 0.03 11.99
C SER A 107 7.78 -0.28 13.49
N ALA A 108 6.60 0.02 14.06
CA ALA A 108 6.28 -0.30 15.45
C ALA A 108 6.28 -1.82 15.69
N LEU A 109 5.72 -2.61 14.77
CA LEU A 109 5.76 -4.06 14.85
C LEU A 109 7.19 -4.62 14.77
N SER A 110 8.04 -4.09 13.89
CA SER A 110 9.44 -4.50 13.83
C SER A 110 10.16 -4.28 15.15
N ARG A 111 9.95 -3.12 15.81
CA ARG A 111 10.50 -2.84 17.14
C ARG A 111 9.97 -3.80 18.20
N LEU A 112 8.66 -4.10 18.18
CA LEU A 112 8.06 -5.09 19.07
C LEU A 112 8.72 -6.47 18.91
N MET A 113 8.88 -6.94 17.67
CA MET A 113 9.49 -8.25 17.40
C MET A 113 10.95 -8.34 17.88
N VAL A 114 11.73 -7.27 17.75
CA VAL A 114 13.09 -7.21 18.30
C VAL A 114 13.09 -7.23 19.82
N THR A 115 12.16 -6.49 20.44
CA THR A 115 12.06 -6.39 21.90
C THR A 115 11.68 -7.73 22.53
N VAL A 116 10.78 -8.48 21.89
CA VAL A 116 10.32 -9.81 22.34
C VAL A 116 11.46 -10.82 22.46
N GLU A 117 12.56 -10.67 21.72
CA GLU A 117 13.72 -11.57 21.84
C GLU A 117 14.34 -11.55 23.25
N ARG A 118 14.10 -10.50 24.03
CA ARG A 118 14.54 -10.38 25.43
C ARG A 118 13.60 -11.06 26.44
N TYR A 119 12.47 -11.59 25.98
CA TYR A 119 11.40 -12.17 26.80
C TYR A 119 11.13 -13.63 26.39
N PRO A 120 11.91 -14.60 26.93
CA PRO A 120 11.81 -16.01 26.54
C PRO A 120 10.43 -16.62 26.74
N ASP A 121 9.72 -16.24 27.81
CA ASP A 121 8.39 -16.78 28.12
C ASP A 121 7.36 -16.38 27.06
N LEU A 122 7.34 -15.09 26.67
CA LEU A 122 6.50 -14.60 25.58
C LEU A 122 6.88 -15.22 24.23
N LYS A 123 8.18 -15.43 23.99
CA LYS A 123 8.66 -16.09 22.77
C LYS A 123 8.24 -17.57 22.71
N ALA A 124 8.20 -18.25 23.85
CA ALA A 124 7.74 -19.63 23.97
C ALA A 124 6.20 -19.74 23.98
N ASN A 125 5.49 -18.63 24.21
CA ASN A 125 4.03 -18.61 24.19
C ASN A 125 3.50 -18.98 22.80
N LYS A 126 2.75 -20.09 22.73
CA LYS A 126 2.20 -20.61 21.48
C LYS A 126 1.27 -19.61 20.77
N ALA A 127 0.41 -18.91 21.51
CA ALA A 127 -0.51 -17.94 20.91
C ALA A 127 0.26 -16.78 20.27
N PHE A 128 1.32 -16.30 20.92
CA PHE A 128 2.20 -15.28 20.36
C PHE A 128 2.93 -15.78 19.10
N ALA A 129 3.50 -16.99 19.15
CA ALA A 129 4.18 -17.60 18.00
C ALA A 129 3.26 -17.75 16.79
N ASP A 130 2.03 -18.22 17.00
CA ASP A 130 1.01 -18.37 15.96
C ASP A 130 0.62 -17.01 15.35
N LEU A 131 0.46 -15.96 16.18
CA LEU A 131 0.18 -14.60 15.72
C LEU A 131 1.33 -13.99 14.92
N ARG A 132 2.59 -14.25 15.31
CA ARG A 132 3.77 -13.81 14.56
C ARG A 132 3.78 -14.40 13.15
N VAL A 133 3.51 -15.70 13.02
CA VAL A 133 3.40 -16.38 11.72
C VAL A 133 2.23 -15.83 10.90
N ALA A 134 1.08 -15.58 11.53
CA ALA A 134 -0.08 -15.00 10.86
C ALA A 134 0.18 -13.57 10.35
N LEU A 135 0.91 -12.76 11.12
CA LEU A 135 1.32 -11.41 10.74
C LEU A 135 2.32 -11.43 9.59
N GLU A 136 3.35 -12.26 9.64
CA GLU A 136 4.29 -12.46 8.53
C GLU A 136 3.55 -12.89 7.25
N GLY A 137 2.66 -13.87 7.38
CA GLY A 137 1.81 -14.31 6.27
C GLY A 137 0.88 -13.20 5.76
N THR A 138 0.48 -12.25 6.60
CA THR A 138 -0.31 -11.09 6.19
C THR A 138 0.55 -10.05 5.47
N GLU A 139 1.77 -9.76 5.93
CA GLU A 139 2.71 -8.87 5.24
C GLU A 139 3.04 -9.36 3.83
N ASN A 140 3.26 -10.68 3.66
CA ASN A 140 3.47 -11.28 2.35
C ASN A 140 2.24 -11.10 1.43
N ARG A 141 1.03 -11.25 1.97
CA ARG A 141 -0.22 -11.01 1.21
C ARG A 141 -0.41 -9.54 0.88
N ILE A 142 -0.05 -8.62 1.78
CA ILE A 142 -0.04 -7.18 1.52
C ILE A 142 0.90 -6.87 0.35
N ALA A 143 2.11 -7.42 0.34
CA ALA A 143 3.06 -7.20 -0.75
C ALA A 143 2.49 -7.65 -2.11
N VAL A 144 1.88 -8.85 -2.15
CA VAL A 144 1.23 -9.36 -3.37
C VAL A 144 0.03 -8.51 -3.78
N ALA A 145 -0.83 -8.11 -2.83
CA ALA A 145 -1.99 -7.27 -3.12
C ALA A 145 -1.57 -5.89 -3.66
N ARG A 146 -0.52 -5.28 -3.07
CA ARG A 146 0.06 -4.02 -3.55
C ARG A 146 0.60 -4.17 -4.98
N ASN A 147 1.30 -5.26 -5.30
CA ASN A 147 1.79 -5.50 -6.66
C ASN A 147 0.65 -5.62 -7.68
N ARG A 148 -0.41 -6.37 -7.37
CA ARG A 148 -1.59 -6.47 -8.24
C ARG A 148 -2.26 -5.11 -8.46
N TYR A 149 -2.36 -4.30 -7.40
CA TYR A 149 -2.86 -2.93 -7.50
C TYR A 149 -1.94 -2.06 -8.37
N ILE A 150 -0.62 -2.16 -8.22
CA ILE A 150 0.36 -1.43 -9.03
C ILE A 150 0.18 -1.74 -10.52
N GLU A 151 0.02 -3.02 -10.86
CA GLU A 151 -0.22 -3.47 -12.23
C GLU A 151 -1.55 -2.94 -12.79
N ALA A 152 -2.63 -2.98 -12.00
CA ALA A 152 -3.93 -2.44 -12.40
C ALA A 152 -3.88 -0.93 -12.65
N VAL A 153 -3.26 -0.17 -11.75
CA VAL A 153 -3.04 1.27 -11.89
C VAL A 153 -2.16 1.58 -13.10
N GLN A 154 -1.11 0.77 -13.35
CA GLN A 154 -0.25 0.94 -14.52
C GLN A 154 -1.07 0.83 -15.82
N GLN A 155 -1.89 -0.21 -15.96
CA GLN A 155 -2.74 -0.39 -17.13
C GLN A 155 -3.71 0.78 -17.32
N TYR A 156 -4.38 1.21 -16.24
CA TYR A 156 -5.27 2.37 -16.26
C TYR A 156 -4.54 3.65 -16.66
N ASN A 157 -3.38 3.92 -16.06
CA ASN A 157 -2.60 5.14 -16.30
C ASN A 157 -1.99 5.18 -17.70
N VAL A 158 -1.62 4.04 -18.28
CA VAL A 158 -1.21 3.95 -19.69
C VAL A 158 -2.37 4.34 -20.60
N LEU A 159 -3.59 3.83 -20.37
CA LEU A 159 -4.77 4.20 -21.13
C LEU A 159 -5.10 5.70 -20.98
N ALA A 160 -5.01 6.24 -19.76
CA ALA A 160 -5.24 7.65 -19.47
C ALA A 160 -4.24 8.60 -20.18
N ARG A 161 -3.03 8.13 -20.49
CA ARG A 161 -1.95 8.95 -21.06
C ARG A 161 -1.72 8.71 -22.56
N SER A 162 -2.21 7.63 -23.13
CA SER A 162 -1.96 7.26 -24.52
C SER A 162 -2.89 7.99 -25.48
N PHE A 163 -2.39 8.39 -26.65
CA PHE A 163 -3.24 8.88 -27.74
C PHE A 163 -3.88 7.70 -28.49
N PRO A 164 -5.18 7.73 -28.87
CA PRO A 164 -6.12 8.85 -28.73
C PRO A 164 -6.94 8.86 -27.42
N THR A 165 -6.79 7.86 -26.56
CA THR A 165 -7.65 7.64 -25.37
C THR A 165 -7.50 8.70 -24.29
N ASN A 166 -6.37 9.41 -24.25
CA ASN A 166 -6.15 10.57 -23.40
C ASN A 166 -7.17 11.69 -23.64
N LEU A 167 -7.67 11.86 -24.88
CA LEU A 167 -8.71 12.84 -25.21
C LEU A 167 -10.03 12.47 -24.54
N THR A 168 -10.40 11.18 -24.57
CA THR A 168 -11.55 10.66 -23.82
C THR A 168 -11.35 10.89 -22.32
N GLY A 169 -10.14 10.65 -21.81
CA GLY A 169 -9.82 10.93 -20.41
C GLY A 169 -10.00 12.41 -20.05
N MET A 170 -9.60 13.34 -20.92
CA MET A 170 -9.83 14.78 -20.71
C MET A 170 -11.31 15.16 -20.74
N VAL A 171 -12.07 14.63 -21.70
CA VAL A 171 -13.50 14.94 -21.87
C VAL A 171 -14.35 14.40 -20.71
N PHE A 172 -14.04 13.19 -20.23
CA PHE A 172 -14.80 12.53 -19.16
C PHE A 172 -14.17 12.70 -17.76
N GLY A 173 -13.02 13.37 -17.65
CA GLY A 173 -12.35 13.61 -16.38
C GLY A 173 -11.63 12.39 -15.77
N TYR A 174 -11.25 11.39 -16.57
CA TYR A 174 -10.47 10.24 -16.13
C TYR A 174 -9.00 10.63 -15.92
N LYS A 175 -8.69 10.99 -14.68
CA LYS A 175 -7.34 11.36 -14.24
C LYS A 175 -6.51 10.12 -13.93
N PRO A 176 -5.19 10.15 -14.14
CA PRO A 176 -4.29 9.12 -13.63
C PRO A 176 -4.52 8.88 -12.14
N LYS A 177 -4.49 7.61 -11.74
CA LYS A 177 -4.63 7.18 -10.35
C LYS A 177 -3.28 7.16 -9.66
N GLU A 178 -3.31 7.42 -8.35
CA GLU A 178 -2.14 7.27 -7.49
C GLU A 178 -1.68 5.82 -7.45
N ASN A 179 -0.39 5.61 -7.22
CA ASN A 179 0.18 4.27 -7.14
C ASN A 179 1.07 4.13 -5.91
N PHE A 180 1.27 2.90 -5.45
CA PHE A 180 2.28 2.61 -4.45
C PHE A 180 3.67 2.89 -5.02
N THR A 181 4.46 3.66 -4.27
CA THR A 181 5.86 3.91 -4.55
C THR A 181 6.69 3.61 -3.30
N VAL A 182 8.01 3.69 -3.43
CA VAL A 182 8.89 3.66 -2.27
C VAL A 182 8.78 4.99 -1.53
N ALA A 183 8.67 4.93 -0.20
CA ALA A 183 8.40 6.11 0.65
C ALA A 183 9.46 7.22 0.51
N ASN A 184 10.69 6.86 0.10
CA ASN A 184 11.76 7.80 -0.15
C ASN A 184 12.73 7.25 -1.20
N GLU A 185 12.44 7.51 -2.48
CA GLU A 185 13.32 7.15 -3.61
C GLU A 185 14.75 7.70 -3.43
N ALA A 186 14.87 8.91 -2.87
CA ALA A 186 16.15 9.56 -2.63
C ALA A 186 16.98 8.90 -1.52
N ALA A 187 16.35 8.29 -0.51
CA ALA A 187 17.05 7.54 0.53
C ALA A 187 17.68 6.24 0.00
N ILE A 188 17.09 5.63 -1.04
CA ILE A 188 17.62 4.41 -1.66
C ILE A 188 18.93 4.70 -2.42
N SER A 189 19.09 5.92 -2.94
CA SER A 189 20.33 6.37 -3.58
C SER A 189 21.46 6.69 -2.58
N THR A 190 21.18 6.67 -1.27
CA THR A 190 22.20 6.93 -0.24
C THR A 190 22.67 5.60 0.35
N ALA A 191 23.88 5.18 0.01
CA ALA A 191 24.46 3.94 0.55
C ALA A 191 24.51 3.99 2.09
N PRO A 192 24.12 2.91 2.80
CA PRO A 192 24.25 2.86 4.25
C PRO A 192 25.72 3.03 4.66
N ARG A 193 26.04 4.05 5.46
CA ARG A 193 27.35 4.13 6.10
C ARG A 193 27.38 3.16 7.27
N VAL A 194 28.13 2.08 7.13
CA VAL A 194 28.46 1.18 8.24
C VAL A 194 29.78 1.65 8.84
N ASP A 195 29.71 2.23 10.03
CA ASP A 195 30.88 2.62 10.81
C ASP A 195 31.08 1.63 11.96
N PHE A 196 32.22 0.96 11.95
CA PHE A 196 32.62 -0.04 12.96
C PHE A 196 33.53 0.56 14.05
N THR A 197 33.75 1.88 14.06
CA THR A 197 34.78 2.49 14.94
C THR A 197 34.37 2.70 16.38
N THR A 198 33.19 2.24 16.82
CA THR A 198 32.80 2.19 18.25
C THR A 198 32.89 0.77 18.82
N GLY A 199 34.11 0.22 18.86
CA GLY A 199 34.49 -0.90 19.72
C GLY A 199 35.34 -0.39 20.89
N PRO A 200 35.37 -1.06 22.06
CA PRO A 200 36.06 -0.55 23.25
C PRO A 200 37.55 -0.39 22.94
N GLY A 201 38.07 0.81 23.18
CA GLY A 201 39.45 1.18 22.86
C GLY A 201 40.46 0.18 23.44
N PRO A 202 41.62 -0.01 22.79
CA PRO A 202 42.62 -0.97 23.25
C PRO A 202 43.06 -0.63 24.68
N ALA A 203 42.99 -1.62 25.56
CA ALA A 203 43.51 -1.51 26.91
C ALA A 203 45.00 -1.15 26.83
N ALA A 204 45.36 -0.01 27.42
CA ALA A 204 46.74 0.45 27.49
C ALA A 204 47.59 -0.57 28.26
N SER A 205 48.45 -1.29 27.56
CA SER A 205 49.47 -2.14 28.14
C SER A 205 50.80 -1.38 28.18
N ARG A 206 51.22 -1.04 29.42
CA ARG A 206 52.56 -0.78 29.96
C ARG A 206 53.61 -0.10 29.09
#